data_AF-A0A1L5YNF2-F1
#
_entry.id   AF-A0A1L5YNF2-F1
#
_cell.length_a   1.000
_cell.length_b   1.000
_cell.length_c   1.000
_cell.angle_alpha   90.00
_cell.angle_beta   90.00
_cell.angle_gamma   90.00
#
_symmetry.space_group_name_H-M   'P 1'
#
loop_
_entity.id
_entity.type
_entity.pdbx_description
1 polymer ?
#
loop_
_entity_poly.entity_id
_entity_poly.type
_entity_poly.pdbx_seq_one_letter_code
_entity_poly.pdbx_strand_id
1 'polypeptide(L)'
;YTHNWPYDPDAGNHPSGATWVWSFLSILALFLCICAVLYVYGQMKDQDVDLFDTTNGGNKEHALTTSDLENGYVRPTQKSTYKFFAVAMALFGFQVLMGMAAAWDFVKPWGISLNEWLPFTASRSFHAIIQILWFFIAWVGYTLFFLPRLSKLPKSFRTHINILFSLVVVIVAGTIGGVWLATTGRIHGEVAYWFGTMGWEFLEMGRFFQLLTLATFAYWIYIIYLGVK
;
A
#
# COMPACT_ATOMS: atom_id res chain seq x y z
N TYR A 1 -3.87 33.21 1.53
CA TYR A 1 -3.90 32.05 0.62
C TYR A 1 -3.46 30.75 1.27
N THR A 2 -2.42 30.76 2.11
CA THR A 2 -1.86 29.55 2.75
C THR A 2 -1.93 29.58 4.29
N HIS A 3 -2.81 30.39 4.88
CA HIS A 3 -2.97 30.52 6.33
C HIS A 3 -1.65 30.82 7.09
N ASN A 4 -0.89 31.82 6.62
CA ASN A 4 0.40 32.27 7.20
C ASN A 4 1.51 31.20 7.20
N TRP A 5 1.46 30.25 6.26
CA TRP A 5 2.54 29.31 6.02
C TRP A 5 3.40 29.78 4.82
N PRO A 6 4.75 29.62 4.86
CA PRO A 6 5.57 29.05 5.94
C PRO A 6 5.81 30.02 7.10
N TYR A 7 6.29 29.52 8.24
CA TYR A 7 6.69 30.36 9.37
C TYR A 7 7.85 31.27 8.96
N ASP A 8 7.62 32.58 9.06
CA ASP A 8 8.57 33.62 8.68
C ASP A 8 8.21 34.92 9.43
N PRO A 9 8.88 35.23 10.56
CA PRO A 9 8.63 36.44 11.33
C PRO A 9 8.87 37.74 10.55
N ASP A 10 9.82 37.75 9.61
CA ASP A 10 10.18 38.94 8.84
C ASP A 10 9.07 39.26 7.82
N ALA A 11 8.40 38.24 7.30
CA ALA A 11 7.19 38.37 6.49
C ALA A 11 5.89 38.56 7.32
N GLY A 12 5.99 38.58 8.65
CA GLY A 12 4.83 38.66 9.56
C GLY A 12 4.02 37.37 9.67
N ASN A 13 4.56 36.24 9.19
CA ASN A 13 3.89 34.94 9.23
C ASN A 13 4.00 34.30 10.61
N HIS A 14 2.93 34.43 11.37
CA HIS A 14 2.73 33.75 12.65
C HIS A 14 1.49 32.84 12.62
N PRO A 15 1.41 31.82 13.50
CA PRO A 15 0.21 31.00 13.64
C PRO A 15 -1.03 31.86 13.88
N SER A 16 -2.07 31.64 13.08
CA SER A 16 -3.32 32.39 13.19
C SER A 16 -4.09 32.01 14.47
N GLY A 17 -4.99 32.88 14.94
CA GLY A 17 -5.87 32.55 16.06
C GLY A 17 -6.72 31.30 15.82
N ALA A 18 -7.15 31.08 14.57
CA ALA A 18 -7.87 29.86 14.17
C ALA A 18 -7.00 28.60 14.34
N THR A 19 -5.69 28.67 14.02
CA THR A 19 -4.75 27.55 14.22
C THR A 19 -4.70 27.12 15.69
N TRP A 20 -4.67 28.07 16.62
CA TRP A 20 -4.71 27.79 18.05
C TRP A 20 -6.02 27.16 18.49
N VAL A 21 -7.15 27.79 18.16
CA VAL A 21 -8.50 27.32 18.58
C VAL A 21 -8.76 25.91 18.09
N TRP A 22 -8.52 25.62 16.80
CA TRP A 22 -8.76 24.29 16.24
C TRP A 22 -7.82 23.22 16.79
N SER A 23 -6.57 23.57 17.12
CA SER A 23 -5.63 22.62 17.74
C SER A 23 -6.10 22.18 19.12
N PHE A 24 -6.56 23.13 19.96
CA PHE A 24 -7.10 22.81 21.28
C PHE A 24 -8.41 22.00 21.17
N LEU A 25 -9.33 22.44 20.32
CA LEU A 25 -10.59 21.73 20.11
C LEU A 25 -10.39 20.31 19.57
N SER A 26 -9.44 20.09 18.66
CA SER A 26 -9.18 18.76 18.11
C SER A 26 -8.66 17.77 19.17
N ILE A 27 -7.82 18.25 20.10
CA ILE A 27 -7.31 17.42 21.19
C ILE A 27 -8.46 17.04 22.14
N LEU A 28 -9.31 18.00 22.53
CA LEU A 28 -10.47 17.73 23.37
C LEU A 28 -11.46 16.77 22.71
N ALA A 29 -11.75 16.99 21.43
CA ALA A 29 -12.60 16.10 20.64
C ALA A 29 -12.02 14.67 20.58
N LEU A 30 -10.71 14.53 20.38
CA LEU A 30 -10.04 13.21 20.39
C LEU A 30 -10.26 12.49 21.72
N PHE A 31 -10.02 13.15 22.86
CA PHE A 31 -10.24 12.55 24.18
C PHE A 31 -11.70 12.17 24.41
N LEU A 32 -12.64 13.04 24.06
CA LEU A 32 -14.07 12.74 24.18
C LEU A 32 -14.47 11.54 23.33
N CYS A 33 -14.00 11.45 22.09
CA CYS A 33 -14.24 10.31 21.22
C CYS A 33 -13.63 9.02 21.79
N ILE A 34 -12.40 9.06 22.30
CA ILE A 34 -11.78 7.88 22.93
C ILE A 34 -12.61 7.42 24.14
N CYS A 35 -13.00 8.33 25.03
CA CYS A 35 -13.84 7.99 26.18
C CYS A 35 -15.19 7.41 25.75
N ALA A 36 -15.84 8.00 24.75
CA ALA A 36 -17.12 7.49 24.23
C ALA A 36 -16.98 6.09 23.63
N VAL A 37 -15.95 5.86 22.81
CA VAL A 37 -15.67 4.54 22.22
C VAL A 37 -15.39 3.50 23.30
N LEU A 38 -14.56 3.83 24.29
CA LEU A 38 -14.25 2.91 25.40
C LEU A 38 -15.48 2.63 26.28
N TYR A 39 -16.34 3.63 26.50
CA TYR A 39 -17.59 3.44 27.23
C TYR A 39 -18.53 2.50 26.48
N VAL A 40 -18.78 2.75 25.19
CA VAL A 40 -19.62 1.88 24.34
C VAL A 40 -19.04 0.46 24.29
N TYR A 41 -17.73 0.33 24.10
CA TYR A 41 -17.05 -0.97 24.10
C TYR A 41 -17.22 -1.71 25.45
N GLY A 42 -17.09 -1.01 26.58
CA GLY A 42 -17.33 -1.57 27.90
C GLY A 42 -18.78 -2.08 28.06
N GLN A 43 -19.76 -1.27 27.65
CA GLN A 43 -21.17 -1.68 27.69
C GLN A 43 -21.50 -2.85 26.75
N MET A 44 -20.82 -2.96 25.60
CA MET A 44 -20.97 -4.11 24.70
C MET A 44 -20.38 -5.39 25.29
N LYS A 45 -19.28 -5.30 26.04
CA LYS A 45 -18.66 -6.45 26.71
C LYS A 45 -19.51 -7.01 27.86
N ASP A 46 -20.28 -6.15 28.52
CA ASP A 46 -21.15 -6.53 29.63
C ASP A 46 -22.51 -7.14 29.15
N GLN A 47 -22.72 -7.32 27.84
CA GLN A 47 -23.92 -8.00 27.33
C GLN A 47 -23.80 -9.52 27.50
N ASP A 48 -24.88 -10.16 27.97
CA ASP A 48 -24.97 -11.63 28.17
C ASP A 48 -24.80 -12.45 26.88
N VAL A 49 -24.91 -11.80 25.71
CA VAL A 49 -24.65 -12.40 24.40
C VAL A 49 -23.25 -12.00 23.97
N ASP A 50 -22.28 -12.86 24.24
CA ASP A 50 -20.97 -12.71 23.63
C ASP A 50 -21.07 -13.11 22.15
N LEU A 51 -21.15 -12.10 21.27
CA LEU A 51 -21.20 -12.24 19.82
C LEU A 51 -19.93 -12.88 19.23
N PHE A 52 -18.86 -12.99 20.03
CA PHE A 52 -17.61 -13.63 19.69
C PHE A 52 -17.39 -14.94 20.48
N ASP A 53 -18.31 -15.30 21.38
CA ASP A 53 -18.29 -16.59 22.04
C ASP A 53 -18.82 -17.67 21.11
N THR A 54 -17.86 -18.28 20.42
CA THR A 54 -18.08 -19.45 19.56
C THR A 54 -18.49 -20.70 20.35
N THR A 55 -18.66 -20.64 21.68
CA THR A 55 -19.03 -21.82 22.49
C THR A 55 -20.49 -22.23 22.38
N ASN A 56 -21.41 -21.33 22.05
CA ASN A 56 -22.86 -21.62 22.01
C ASN A 56 -23.36 -22.23 20.68
N GLY A 57 -22.46 -22.45 19.71
CA GLY A 57 -22.79 -22.84 18.34
C GLY A 57 -22.33 -24.23 17.90
N GLY A 58 -22.36 -25.28 18.73
CA GLY A 58 -22.23 -26.71 18.32
C GLY A 58 -20.91 -27.17 17.65
N ASN A 59 -20.12 -26.27 17.09
CA ASN A 59 -18.78 -26.45 16.61
C ASN A 59 -17.91 -25.53 17.46
N LYS A 60 -17.11 -26.10 18.37
CA LYS A 60 -15.94 -25.40 18.88
C LYS A 60 -15.12 -25.01 17.65
N GLU A 61 -15.16 -23.75 17.23
CA GLU A 61 -14.20 -23.23 16.27
C GLU A 61 -12.84 -23.31 16.96
N HIS A 62 -12.16 -24.44 16.78
CA HIS A 62 -10.80 -24.61 17.25
C HIS A 62 -10.00 -23.52 16.52
N ALA A 63 -9.36 -22.62 17.28
CA ALA A 63 -8.41 -21.69 16.69
C ALA A 63 -7.45 -22.52 15.82
N LEU A 64 -7.43 -22.24 14.51
CA LEU A 64 -6.68 -23.04 13.53
C LEU A 64 -5.27 -23.30 14.07
N THR A 65 -4.99 -24.55 14.41
CA THR A 65 -3.67 -24.90 14.92
C THR A 65 -2.69 -24.92 13.76
N THR A 66 -1.39 -24.76 14.04
CA THR A 66 -0.35 -24.84 13.01
C THR A 66 -0.45 -26.16 12.22
N SER A 67 -0.81 -27.26 12.90
CA SER A 67 -1.07 -28.56 12.28
C SER A 67 -2.25 -28.59 11.31
N ASP A 68 -3.32 -27.82 11.56
CA ASP A 68 -4.48 -27.74 10.65
C ASP A 68 -4.14 -26.97 9.37
N LEU A 69 -3.24 -25.98 9.47
CA LEU A 69 -2.74 -25.23 8.32
C LEU A 69 -1.73 -26.04 7.49
N GLU A 70 -0.80 -26.75 8.14
CA GLU A 70 0.26 -27.51 7.48
C GLU A 70 -0.26 -28.74 6.74
N ASN A 71 -1.32 -29.36 7.24
CA ASN A 71 -1.96 -30.51 6.59
C ASN A 71 -3.02 -30.12 5.56
N GLY A 72 -3.27 -28.81 5.37
CA GLY A 72 -4.26 -28.31 4.43
C GLY A 72 -3.84 -28.47 2.96
N TYR A 73 -4.71 -29.05 2.13
CA TYR A 73 -4.46 -29.13 0.68
C TYR A 73 -4.41 -27.74 0.04
N VAL A 74 -3.22 -27.33 -0.40
CA VAL A 74 -3.03 -26.07 -1.14
C VAL A 74 -3.52 -26.22 -2.58
N ARG A 75 -4.61 -25.52 -2.91
CA ARG A 75 -5.24 -25.60 -4.23
C ARG A 75 -4.34 -24.98 -5.30
N PRO A 76 -4.38 -25.45 -6.56
CA PRO A 76 -3.59 -24.87 -7.65
C PRO A 76 -3.83 -23.37 -7.88
N THR A 77 -5.04 -22.87 -7.61
CA THR A 77 -5.39 -21.45 -7.66
C THR A 77 -4.63 -20.65 -6.59
N GLN A 78 -4.50 -21.20 -5.37
CA GLN A 78 -3.73 -20.59 -4.28
C GLN A 78 -2.23 -20.59 -4.58
N LYS A 79 -1.68 -21.70 -5.10
CA LYS A 79 -0.27 -21.74 -5.54
C LYS A 79 0.04 -20.66 -6.60
N SER A 80 -0.94 -20.33 -7.43
CA SER A 80 -0.80 -19.30 -8.46
C SER A 80 -0.66 -17.88 -7.89
N THR A 81 -0.95 -17.65 -6.60
CA THR A 81 -0.79 -16.33 -5.96
C THR A 81 0.60 -16.15 -5.33
N TYR A 82 1.40 -17.20 -5.18
CA TYR A 82 2.75 -17.12 -4.58
C TYR A 82 3.66 -16.14 -5.29
N LYS A 83 3.53 -16.01 -6.60
CA LYS A 83 4.26 -15.01 -7.40
C LYS A 83 3.97 -13.56 -6.99
N PHE A 84 2.77 -13.24 -6.49
CA PHE A 84 2.46 -11.91 -5.96
C PHE A 84 3.29 -11.64 -4.71
N PHE A 85 3.33 -12.58 -3.77
CA PHE A 85 4.13 -12.45 -2.56
C PHE A 85 5.64 -12.41 -2.85
N ALA A 86 6.11 -13.23 -3.80
CA ALA A 86 7.51 -13.20 -4.22
C ALA A 86 7.92 -11.83 -4.79
N VAL A 87 7.09 -11.26 -5.68
CA VAL A 87 7.31 -9.90 -6.21
C VAL A 87 7.21 -8.86 -5.10
N ALA A 88 6.23 -8.95 -4.20
CA ALA A 88 6.09 -8.03 -3.09
C ALA A 88 7.33 -8.04 -2.17
N MET A 89 7.87 -9.22 -1.85
CA MET A 89 9.08 -9.34 -1.04
C MET A 89 10.31 -8.76 -1.73
N ALA A 90 10.47 -8.98 -3.04
CA ALA A 90 11.55 -8.38 -3.83
C ALA A 90 11.45 -6.84 -3.83
N LEU A 91 10.23 -6.32 -4.02
CA LEU A 91 9.96 -4.89 -4.01
C LEU A 91 10.13 -4.27 -2.61
N PHE A 92 9.77 -4.98 -1.55
CA PHE A 92 10.04 -4.56 -0.18
C PHE A 92 11.56 -4.41 0.05
N GLY A 93 12.34 -5.42 -0.33
CA GLY A 93 13.81 -5.34 -0.27
C GLY A 93 14.35 -4.16 -1.08
N PHE A 94 13.87 -3.97 -2.31
CA PHE A 94 14.24 -2.83 -3.15
C PHE A 94 13.89 -1.49 -2.48
N GLN A 95 12.70 -1.36 -1.89
CA GLN A 95 12.25 -0.15 -1.20
C GLN A 95 13.14 0.21 0.00
N VAL A 96 13.55 -0.78 0.80
CA VAL A 96 14.49 -0.58 1.91
C VAL A 96 15.83 -0.09 1.39
N LEU A 97 16.38 -0.73 0.34
CA LEU A 97 17.64 -0.32 -0.27
C LEU A 97 17.59 1.11 -0.82
N MET A 98 16.48 1.51 -1.44
CA MET A 98 16.30 2.87 -1.94
C MET A 98 16.20 3.89 -0.79
N GLY A 99 15.60 3.53 0.34
CA GLY A 99 15.60 4.35 1.55
C GLY A 99 17.01 4.53 2.13
N MET A 100 17.79 3.45 2.17
CA MET A 100 19.20 3.50 2.59
C MET A 100 20.03 4.37 1.64
N ALA A 101 19.83 4.26 0.33
CA ALA A 101 20.52 5.09 -0.66
C ALA A 101 20.17 6.59 -0.50
N ALA A 102 18.90 6.91 -0.24
CA ALA A 102 18.49 8.29 0.01
C ALA A 102 19.13 8.86 1.29
N ALA A 103 19.20 8.07 2.37
CA ALA A 103 19.87 8.46 3.62
C ALA A 103 21.39 8.61 3.45
N TRP A 104 22.00 7.77 2.61
CA TRP A 104 23.44 7.81 2.32
C TRP A 104 23.87 9.18 1.78
N ASP A 105 23.11 9.77 0.86
CA ASP A 105 23.45 11.07 0.27
C ASP A 105 23.31 12.26 1.25
N PHE A 106 22.54 12.10 2.34
CA PHE A 106 22.49 13.09 3.43
C PHE A 106 23.71 13.01 4.35
N VAL A 107 24.15 11.79 4.69
CA VAL A 107 25.27 11.57 5.62
C VAL A 107 26.62 11.65 4.91
N LYS A 108 26.69 11.24 3.64
CA LYS A 108 27.89 11.13 2.79
C LYS A 108 29.07 10.44 3.50
N PRO A 109 28.90 9.18 3.94
CA PRO A 109 29.96 8.48 4.64
C PRO A 109 31.20 8.36 3.73
N TRP A 110 32.37 8.67 4.29
CA TRP A 110 33.65 8.74 3.56
C TRP A 110 33.67 9.73 2.38
N GLY A 111 32.72 10.67 2.31
CA GLY A 111 32.61 11.64 1.21
C GLY A 111 32.05 11.07 -0.10
N ILE A 112 31.56 9.82 -0.09
CA ILE A 112 31.03 9.16 -1.28
C ILE A 112 29.57 9.57 -1.48
N SER A 113 29.22 10.10 -2.66
CA SER A 113 27.83 10.36 -3.06
C SER A 113 27.37 9.35 -4.10
N LEU A 114 26.11 8.91 -3.97
CA LEU A 114 25.47 8.02 -4.94
C LEU A 114 24.82 8.79 -6.09
N ASN A 115 24.72 10.12 -5.98
CA ASN A 115 23.92 10.98 -6.86
C ASN A 115 24.30 10.88 -8.35
N GLU A 116 25.58 10.63 -8.67
CA GLU A 116 26.03 10.45 -10.06
C GLU A 116 25.35 9.26 -10.75
N TRP A 117 25.06 8.21 -9.99
CA TRP A 117 24.45 6.99 -10.51
C TRP A 117 22.97 6.97 -10.20
N LEU A 118 22.61 7.16 -8.93
CA LEU A 118 21.24 7.12 -8.39
C LEU A 118 20.94 8.48 -7.73
N PRO A 119 20.32 9.42 -8.47
CA PRO A 119 19.97 10.72 -7.92
C PRO A 119 19.08 10.61 -6.69
N PHE A 120 19.25 11.53 -5.73
CA PHE A 120 18.42 11.57 -4.53
C PHE A 120 16.91 11.61 -4.85
N THR A 121 16.52 12.36 -5.89
CA THR A 121 15.13 12.42 -6.35
C THR A 121 14.61 11.05 -6.77
N ALA A 122 15.43 10.26 -7.47
CA ALA A 122 15.08 8.91 -7.90
C ALA A 122 14.98 7.95 -6.72
N SER A 123 15.98 7.91 -5.83
CA SER A 123 15.97 7.01 -4.66
C SER A 123 14.80 7.31 -3.72
N ARG A 124 14.53 8.59 -3.45
CA ARG A 124 13.38 9.04 -2.66
C ARG A 124 12.05 8.65 -3.31
N SER A 125 11.91 8.90 -4.61
CA SER A 125 10.70 8.50 -5.37
C SER A 125 10.48 6.99 -5.34
N PHE A 126 11.53 6.19 -5.55
CA PHE A 126 11.41 4.74 -5.46
C PHE A 126 11.04 4.27 -4.06
N HIS A 127 11.64 4.83 -3.02
CA HIS A 127 11.31 4.48 -1.65
C HIS A 127 9.81 4.69 -1.35
N ALA A 128 9.26 5.84 -1.75
CA ALA A 128 7.86 6.18 -1.53
C ALA A 128 6.89 5.34 -2.38
N ILE A 129 7.07 5.29 -3.71
CA ILE A 129 6.10 4.64 -4.59
C ILE A 129 6.14 3.11 -4.49
N ILE A 130 7.33 2.53 -4.30
CA ILE A 130 7.47 1.07 -4.18
C ILE A 130 6.87 0.59 -2.86
N GLN A 131 6.95 1.39 -1.78
CA GLN A 131 6.28 1.09 -0.51
C GLN A 131 4.78 0.85 -0.72
N ILE A 132 4.14 1.72 -1.51
CA ILE A 132 2.73 1.59 -1.84
C ILE A 132 2.50 0.33 -2.69
N LEU A 133 3.30 0.14 -3.74
CA LEU A 133 3.10 -0.97 -4.69
C LEU A 133 3.22 -2.34 -4.02
N TRP A 134 4.30 -2.62 -3.28
CA TRP A 134 4.50 -3.96 -2.72
C TRP A 134 3.43 -4.30 -1.68
N PHE A 135 2.99 -3.32 -0.88
CA PHE A 135 1.94 -3.48 0.11
C PHE A 135 0.62 -3.87 -0.56
N PHE A 136 0.22 -3.14 -1.60
CA PHE A 136 -1.01 -3.47 -2.34
C PHE A 136 -0.92 -4.81 -3.08
N ILE A 137 0.24 -5.15 -3.66
CA ILE A 137 0.45 -6.45 -4.32
C ILE A 137 0.28 -7.60 -3.31
N ALA A 138 0.77 -7.43 -2.08
CA ALA A 138 0.59 -8.42 -1.01
C ALA A 138 -0.89 -8.59 -0.64
N TRP A 139 -1.66 -7.51 -0.50
CA TRP A 139 -3.10 -7.57 -0.24
C TRP A 139 -3.92 -8.20 -1.37
N VAL A 140 -3.58 -7.88 -2.62
CA VAL A 140 -4.17 -8.53 -3.79
C VAL A 140 -3.86 -10.03 -3.78
N GLY A 141 -2.60 -10.41 -3.52
CA GLY A 141 -2.21 -11.81 -3.40
C GLY A 141 -2.94 -12.54 -2.27
N TYR A 142 -3.10 -11.89 -1.13
CA TYR A 142 -3.81 -12.40 0.06
C TYR A 142 -5.28 -12.68 -0.24
N THR A 143 -6.02 -11.69 -0.75
CA THR A 143 -7.44 -11.87 -1.06
C THR A 143 -7.69 -12.98 -2.06
N LEU A 144 -6.86 -13.10 -3.10
CA LEU A 144 -6.94 -14.18 -4.08
C LEU A 144 -6.54 -15.54 -3.51
N PHE A 145 -5.64 -15.58 -2.53
CA PHE A 145 -5.26 -16.81 -1.84
C PHE A 145 -6.40 -17.35 -0.97
N PHE A 146 -7.17 -16.47 -0.34
CA PHE A 146 -8.30 -16.85 0.52
C PHE A 146 -9.61 -17.09 -0.24
N LEU A 147 -9.78 -16.49 -1.43
CA LEU A 147 -11.01 -16.63 -2.22
C LEU A 147 -11.49 -18.09 -2.42
N PRO A 148 -10.63 -19.08 -2.73
CA PRO A 148 -11.06 -20.48 -2.89
C PRO A 148 -11.52 -21.17 -1.59
N ARG A 149 -11.31 -20.54 -0.43
CA ARG A 149 -11.84 -21.01 0.86
C ARG A 149 -13.28 -20.52 1.09
N LEU A 150 -13.64 -19.39 0.49
CA LEU A 150 -14.98 -18.81 0.57
C LEU A 150 -15.93 -19.44 -0.47
N SER A 151 -15.42 -19.79 -1.65
CA SER A 151 -16.23 -20.33 -2.75
C SER A 151 -15.48 -21.34 -3.62
N LYS A 152 -16.24 -22.21 -4.31
CA LYS A 152 -15.67 -23.19 -5.25
C LYS A 152 -15.36 -22.52 -6.58
N LEU A 153 -14.08 -22.27 -6.86
CA LEU A 153 -13.63 -21.62 -8.09
C LEU A 153 -13.40 -22.62 -9.24
N PRO A 154 -13.77 -22.28 -10.49
CA PRO A 154 -13.46 -23.08 -11.67
C PRO A 154 -11.96 -23.06 -11.99
N LYS A 155 -11.47 -24.07 -12.74
CA LYS A 155 -10.04 -24.15 -13.14
C LYS A 155 -9.59 -22.94 -13.99
N SER A 156 -10.49 -22.35 -14.78
CA SER A 156 -10.24 -21.17 -15.61
C SER A 156 -9.88 -19.92 -14.80
N PHE A 157 -10.19 -19.90 -13.50
CA PHE A 157 -9.90 -18.78 -12.61
C PHE A 157 -8.40 -18.48 -12.49
N ARG A 158 -7.54 -19.48 -12.74
CA ARG A 158 -6.10 -19.30 -12.81
C ARG A 158 -5.68 -18.31 -13.91
N THR A 159 -6.42 -18.25 -15.02
CA THR A 159 -6.15 -17.31 -16.11
C THR A 159 -6.34 -15.87 -15.66
N HIS A 160 -7.40 -15.58 -14.88
CA HIS A 160 -7.63 -14.25 -14.31
C HIS A 160 -6.51 -13.82 -13.36
N ILE A 161 -6.08 -14.72 -12.47
CA ILE A 161 -4.94 -14.48 -11.57
C ILE A 161 -3.65 -14.21 -12.36
N ASN A 162 -3.46 -14.93 -13.47
CA ASN A 162 -2.29 -14.75 -14.33
C ASN A 162 -2.31 -13.41 -15.08
N ILE A 163 -3.43 -13.03 -15.66
CA ILE A 163 -3.61 -11.73 -16.33
C ILE A 163 -3.38 -10.60 -15.33
N LEU A 164 -4.00 -10.66 -14.16
CA LEU A 164 -3.85 -9.65 -13.11
C LEU A 164 -2.39 -9.49 -12.69
N PHE A 165 -1.68 -10.61 -12.51
CA PHE A 165 -0.26 -10.57 -12.20
C PHE A 165 0.58 -9.93 -13.31
N SER A 166 0.30 -10.25 -14.57
CA SER A 166 0.99 -9.62 -15.69
C SER A 166 0.79 -8.11 -15.71
N LEU A 167 -0.43 -7.63 -15.42
CA LEU A 167 -0.70 -6.20 -15.28
C LEU A 167 0.13 -5.56 -14.16
N VAL A 168 0.19 -6.21 -12.99
CA VAL A 168 1.03 -5.78 -11.87
C VAL A 168 2.50 -5.67 -12.28
N VAL A 169 3.05 -6.67 -12.96
CA VAL A 169 4.45 -6.66 -13.42
C VAL A 169 4.70 -5.51 -14.40
N VAL A 170 3.78 -5.25 -15.33
CA VAL A 170 3.88 -4.12 -16.27
C VAL A 170 3.86 -2.79 -15.52
N ILE A 171 2.98 -2.63 -14.53
CA ILE A 171 2.91 -1.41 -13.70
C ILE A 171 4.21 -1.20 -12.93
N VAL A 172 4.73 -2.25 -12.28
CA VAL A 172 5.96 -2.18 -11.49
C VAL A 172 7.16 -1.83 -12.36
N ALA A 173 7.38 -2.58 -13.44
CA ALA A 173 8.49 -2.36 -14.35
C ALA A 173 8.41 -0.98 -15.03
N GLY A 174 7.20 -0.60 -15.44
CA GLY A 174 6.93 0.70 -16.03
C GLY A 174 7.13 1.86 -15.08
N THR A 175 6.75 1.70 -13.81
CA THR A 175 6.97 2.72 -12.76
C THR A 175 8.46 2.87 -12.47
N ILE A 176 9.19 1.77 -12.23
CA ILE A 176 10.62 1.82 -11.94
C ILE A 176 11.39 2.42 -13.13
N GLY A 177 11.16 1.89 -14.33
CA GLY A 177 11.83 2.36 -15.55
C GLY A 177 11.44 3.80 -15.90
N GLY A 178 10.17 4.15 -15.80
CA GLY A 178 9.65 5.48 -16.09
C GLY A 178 10.21 6.55 -15.17
N VAL A 179 10.13 6.32 -13.86
CA VAL A 179 10.67 7.25 -12.86
C VAL A 179 12.18 7.39 -13.03
N TRP A 180 12.91 6.29 -13.27
CA TRP A 180 14.35 6.35 -13.56
C TRP A 180 14.69 7.23 -14.76
N LEU A 181 14.05 6.97 -15.90
CA LEU A 181 14.33 7.68 -17.15
C LEU A 181 13.98 9.17 -17.03
N ALA A 182 12.90 9.51 -16.31
CA ALA A 182 12.50 10.89 -16.12
C ALA A 182 13.43 11.64 -15.16
N THR A 183 13.81 11.01 -14.03
CA THR A 183 14.68 11.63 -13.03
C THR A 183 16.14 11.77 -13.50
N THR A 184 16.61 10.88 -14.37
CA THR A 184 17.94 10.97 -15.02
C THR A 184 17.95 11.89 -16.25
N GLY A 185 16.81 12.50 -16.59
CA GLY A 185 16.70 13.39 -17.74
C GLY A 185 16.87 12.71 -19.09
N ARG A 186 16.44 11.46 -19.23
CA ARG A 186 16.42 10.74 -20.51
C ARG A 186 15.10 10.88 -21.26
N ILE A 187 14.01 11.16 -20.53
CA ILE A 187 12.70 11.49 -21.10
C ILE A 187 12.17 12.78 -20.45
N HIS A 188 11.43 13.58 -21.24
CA HIS A 188 10.96 14.90 -20.81
C HIS A 188 9.56 15.22 -21.39
N GLY A 189 8.97 16.31 -20.90
CA GLY A 189 7.70 16.84 -21.40
C GLY A 189 6.55 15.83 -21.31
N GLU A 190 5.74 15.75 -22.35
CA GLU A 190 4.58 14.85 -22.44
C GLU A 190 4.95 13.38 -22.24
N VAL A 191 6.12 12.94 -22.72
CA VAL A 191 6.56 11.55 -22.57
C VAL A 191 6.83 11.23 -21.10
N ALA A 192 7.47 12.16 -20.37
CA ALA A 192 7.68 12.00 -18.93
C ALA A 192 6.37 12.06 -18.14
N TYR A 193 5.42 12.90 -18.53
CA TYR A 193 4.10 12.95 -17.90
C TYR A 193 3.35 11.61 -18.04
N TRP A 194 3.35 11.00 -19.22
CA TRP A 194 2.62 9.75 -19.47
C TRP A 194 3.33 8.49 -18.97
N PHE A 195 4.63 8.37 -19.23
CA PHE A 195 5.39 7.14 -18.99
C PHE A 195 6.56 7.30 -18.02
N GLY A 196 6.80 8.52 -17.51
CA GLY A 196 7.90 8.83 -16.60
C GLY A 196 7.42 9.07 -15.18
N THR A 197 7.57 10.32 -14.74
CA THR A 197 7.07 10.81 -13.46
C THR A 197 6.28 12.11 -13.59
N MET A 198 5.25 12.27 -12.75
CA MET A 198 4.50 13.52 -12.63
C MET A 198 5.05 14.48 -11.58
N GLY A 199 6.04 14.05 -10.78
CA GLY A 199 6.68 14.89 -9.77
C GLY A 199 5.86 15.10 -8.48
N TRP A 200 4.72 14.43 -8.32
CA TRP A 200 3.95 14.44 -7.08
C TRP A 200 4.36 13.26 -6.19
N GLU A 201 4.68 13.54 -4.93
CA GLU A 201 4.98 12.51 -3.95
C GLU A 201 3.80 11.55 -3.78
N PHE A 202 4.07 10.26 -3.65
CA PHE A 202 3.11 9.15 -3.59
C PHE A 202 2.34 8.87 -4.90
N LEU A 203 2.47 9.75 -5.89
CA LEU A 203 1.88 9.64 -7.23
C LEU A 203 2.96 9.81 -8.30
N GLU A 204 4.14 9.25 -8.05
CA GLU A 204 5.31 9.44 -8.90
C GLU A 204 5.21 8.72 -10.24
N MET A 205 4.39 7.68 -10.38
CA MET A 205 4.25 6.95 -11.65
C MET A 205 3.58 7.83 -12.72
N GLY A 206 4.00 7.69 -13.98
CA GLY A 206 3.38 8.38 -15.10
C GLY A 206 1.88 8.10 -15.25
N ARG A 207 1.16 9.02 -15.91
CA ARG A 207 -0.31 8.99 -16.06
C ARG A 207 -0.83 7.67 -16.64
N PHE A 208 -0.12 7.07 -17.58
CA PHE A 208 -0.50 5.78 -18.16
C PHE A 208 -0.53 4.68 -17.09
N PHE A 209 0.52 4.59 -16.26
CA PHE A 209 0.62 3.57 -15.21
C PHE A 209 -0.39 3.79 -14.09
N GLN A 210 -0.80 5.03 -13.82
CA GLN A 210 -1.90 5.30 -12.87
C GLN A 210 -3.23 4.76 -13.38
N LEU A 211 -3.57 5.03 -14.64
CA LEU A 211 -4.80 4.53 -15.25
C LEU A 211 -4.78 3.00 -15.35
N LEU A 212 -3.62 2.42 -15.66
CA LEU A 212 -3.43 0.98 -15.67
C LEU A 212 -3.60 0.39 -14.26
N THR A 213 -3.10 1.06 -13.23
CA THR A 213 -3.28 0.66 -11.83
C THR A 213 -4.75 0.70 -11.43
N LEU A 214 -5.48 1.75 -11.79
CA LEU A 214 -6.92 1.85 -11.56
C LEU A 214 -7.68 0.71 -12.28
N ALA A 215 -7.37 0.46 -13.55
CA ALA A 215 -7.96 -0.64 -14.32
C ALA A 215 -7.64 -2.01 -13.70
N THR A 216 -6.42 -2.17 -13.18
CA THR A 216 -5.97 -3.40 -12.50
C THR A 216 -6.71 -3.62 -11.19
N PHE A 217 -6.94 -2.57 -10.39
CA PHE A 217 -7.76 -2.67 -9.18
C PHE A 217 -9.23 -2.95 -9.49
N ALA A 218 -9.81 -2.31 -10.50
CA ALA A 218 -11.17 -2.60 -10.93
C ALA A 218 -11.29 -4.07 -11.40
N TYR A 219 -10.30 -4.57 -12.14
CA TYR A 219 -10.23 -5.96 -12.56
C TYR A 219 -10.10 -6.92 -11.37
N TRP A 220 -9.29 -6.58 -10.37
CA TRP A 220 -9.17 -7.36 -9.14
C TRP A 220 -10.50 -7.45 -8.37
N ILE A 221 -11.23 -6.34 -8.23
CA ILE A 221 -12.58 -6.34 -7.61
C ILE A 221 -13.53 -7.22 -8.42
N TYR A 222 -13.50 -7.13 -9.76
CA TYR A 222 -14.29 -7.98 -10.64
C TYR A 222 -13.97 -9.47 -10.46
N ILE A 223 -12.70 -9.82 -10.29
CA ILE A 223 -12.27 -11.20 -9.98
C ILE A 223 -12.87 -11.66 -8.66
N ILE A 224 -12.81 -10.84 -7.60
CA ILE A 224 -13.42 -11.18 -6.30
C ILE A 224 -14.94 -11.38 -6.46
N TYR A 225 -15.62 -10.47 -7.16
CA TYR A 225 -17.05 -10.57 -7.44
C TYR A 225 -17.40 -11.89 -8.14
N LEU A 226 -16.66 -12.27 -9.19
CA LEU A 226 -16.83 -13.55 -9.88
C LEU A 226 -16.54 -14.75 -9.00
N GLY A 227 -15.65 -14.60 -8.03
CA GLY A 227 -15.35 -15.66 -7.08
C GLY A 227 -16.47 -15.87 -6.08
N VAL A 228 -17.07 -14.80 -5.57
CA VAL A 228 -18.10 -14.89 -4.51
C VAL A 228 -19.49 -15.20 -5.06
N LYS A 229 -19.81 -14.78 -6.29
CA LYS A 229 -21.07 -15.06 -6.97
C LYS A 229 -21.26 -16.55 -7.24
#